data_AF-A0A7C3J1R8-F1
#
_entry.id   AF-A0A7C3J1R8-F1
#
_cell.length_a   1.000
_cell.length_b   1.000
_cell.length_c   1.000
_cell.angle_alpha   90.00
_cell.angle_beta   90.00
_cell.angle_gamma   90.00
#
_symmetry.space_group_name_H-M   'P 1'
#
loop_
_entity.id
_entity.type
_entity.pdbx_description
1 polymer ?
#
loop_
_entity_poly.entity_id
_entity_poly.type
_entity_poly.pdbx_seq_one_letter_code
_entity_poly.pdbx_strand_id
1 'polypeptide(L)'
;MLHRVHPSGGPAIARFTIIGERINMTRRSIRERVLARDAAFIAGQAKRQQAAGATHIDVNAGGDPAREVKDMAWLTEVVAGATDLPLSFDSTNPKALEKGLSLCNRPGTIINSITGEKDRLKHILPLVKKHGTGVVALTMDDRGMPEDLEGRVALTRTIAAAVKAKGIGLDRVYFDHLVRPASTNPGQARHILEAIRITRAEFPEAHIALGLSNVSYGLPNRNNLNRAFLAMLVAAGADGAIMDPCEEGMINTLLSARAALGLDEFCMEYIAAYRDGKLGEKKDT
;
A
#
# COMPACT_ATOMS: atom_id res chain seq x y z
N MET A 1 5.82 -16.04 -45.06
CA MET A 1 5.98 -14.69 -44.48
C MET A 1 4.68 -14.31 -43.78
N LEU A 2 4.59 -14.56 -42.47
CA LEU A 2 3.51 -14.05 -41.64
C LEU A 2 4.09 -12.91 -40.81
N HIS A 3 3.68 -11.69 -41.11
CA HIS A 3 4.08 -10.49 -40.40
C HIS A 3 3.66 -10.62 -38.92
N ARG A 4 4.65 -10.71 -38.03
CA ARG A 4 4.45 -10.42 -36.61
C ARG A 4 4.19 -8.93 -36.49
N VAL A 5 2.94 -8.56 -36.32
CA VAL A 5 2.59 -7.26 -35.72
C VAL A 5 2.92 -7.41 -34.24
N HIS A 6 4.12 -6.96 -33.85
CA HIS A 6 4.39 -6.62 -32.45
C HIS A 6 3.51 -5.42 -32.11
N PRO A 7 2.60 -5.48 -31.12
CA PRO A 7 2.08 -4.27 -30.53
C PRO A 7 3.22 -3.65 -29.74
N SER A 8 3.79 -2.60 -30.32
CA SER A 8 4.71 -1.68 -29.68
C SER A 8 4.04 -1.00 -28.49
N GLY A 9 4.69 -1.06 -27.31
CA GLY A 9 4.60 0.01 -26.31
C GLY A 9 3.50 -0.05 -25.26
N GLY A 10 3.18 -1.22 -24.70
CA GLY A 10 2.53 -1.26 -23.37
C GLY A 10 3.50 -0.73 -22.30
N PRO A 11 3.03 -0.06 -21.23
CA PRO A 11 3.90 0.32 -20.13
C PRO A 11 4.59 -0.94 -19.58
N ALA A 12 5.88 -0.84 -19.24
CA ALA A 12 6.58 -1.90 -18.52
C ALA A 12 5.70 -2.33 -17.35
N ILE A 13 5.46 -3.64 -17.20
CA ILE A 13 4.55 -4.14 -16.16
C ILE A 13 5.14 -3.70 -14.82
N ALA A 14 4.52 -2.70 -14.19
CA ALA A 14 5.02 -2.15 -12.95
C ALA A 14 5.06 -3.28 -11.90
N ARG A 15 6.18 -3.37 -11.19
CA ARG A 15 6.33 -4.29 -10.08
C ARG A 15 5.28 -3.95 -9.02
N PHE A 16 4.55 -4.95 -8.53
CA PHE A 16 3.49 -4.73 -7.55
C PHE A 16 4.08 -4.16 -6.25
N THR A 17 3.53 -3.05 -5.78
CA THR A 17 3.99 -2.36 -4.56
C THR A 17 3.42 -3.05 -3.33
N ILE A 18 4.26 -3.77 -2.60
CA ILE A 18 3.92 -4.42 -1.33
C ILE A 18 4.37 -3.51 -0.18
N ILE A 19 3.43 -2.86 0.50
CA ILE A 19 3.68 -2.02 1.68
C ILE A 19 3.42 -2.86 2.94
N GLY A 20 4.50 -3.25 3.63
CA GLY A 20 4.44 -4.14 4.78
C GLY A 20 3.87 -3.44 6.02
N GLU A 21 2.70 -3.88 6.48
CA GLU A 21 1.88 -3.18 7.50
C GLU A 21 2.19 -3.55 8.97
N ARG A 22 3.17 -4.43 9.24
CA ARG A 22 3.31 -5.05 10.58
C ARG A 22 3.77 -4.07 11.66
N ILE A 23 4.44 -2.97 11.32
CA ILE A 23 4.98 -1.98 12.28
C ILE A 23 3.94 -0.88 12.47
N ASN A 24 2.88 -1.21 13.22
CA ASN A 24 1.77 -0.31 13.45
C ASN A 24 1.35 -0.25 14.94
N MET A 25 1.51 0.91 15.56
CA MET A 25 1.26 1.12 17.00
C MET A 25 -0.23 1.06 17.41
N THR A 26 -1.17 1.02 16.47
CA THR A 26 -2.56 0.66 16.80
C THR A 26 -2.65 -0.78 17.29
N ARG A 27 -1.74 -1.66 16.85
CA ARG A 27 -1.60 -3.03 17.33
C ARG A 27 -0.91 -3.04 18.68
N ARG A 28 -1.59 -3.59 19.71
CA ARG A 28 -1.08 -3.64 21.09
C ARG A 28 0.33 -4.20 21.21
N SER A 29 0.61 -5.32 20.53
CA SER A 29 1.90 -6.01 20.56
C SER A 29 3.06 -5.16 20.00
N ILE A 30 2.79 -4.27 19.03
CA ILE A 30 3.78 -3.34 18.51
C ILE A 30 3.92 -2.15 19.44
N ARG A 31 2.79 -1.58 19.90
CA ARG A 31 2.78 -0.43 20.80
C ARG A 31 3.63 -0.68 22.04
N GLU A 32 3.45 -1.82 22.71
CA GLU A 32 4.22 -2.17 23.91
C GLU A 32 5.74 -2.20 23.64
N ARG A 33 6.16 -2.70 22.48
CA ARG A 33 7.57 -2.76 22.06
C ARG A 33 8.14 -1.39 21.74
N VAL A 34 7.35 -0.52 21.09
CA VAL A 34 7.76 0.85 20.80
C VAL A 34 7.88 1.68 22.09
N LEU A 35 6.92 1.53 23.01
CA LEU A 35 6.95 2.22 24.31
C LEU A 35 8.16 1.78 25.15
N ALA A 36 8.55 0.50 25.07
CA ALA A 36 9.73 -0.05 25.72
C ALA A 36 11.06 0.24 24.98
N ARG A 37 11.02 0.91 23.82
CA ARG A 37 12.19 1.16 22.95
C ARG A 37 12.95 -0.13 22.57
N ASP A 38 12.21 -1.21 22.34
CA ASP A 38 12.76 -2.51 21.90
C ASP A 38 13.16 -2.46 20.42
N ALA A 39 14.33 -1.88 20.15
CA ALA A 39 14.84 -1.68 18.79
C ALA A 39 15.07 -3.02 18.07
N ALA A 40 15.54 -4.05 18.79
CA ALA A 40 15.81 -5.36 18.23
C ALA A 40 14.54 -6.01 17.68
N PHE A 41 13.44 -5.95 18.41
CA PHE A 41 12.15 -6.47 17.95
C PHE A 41 11.64 -5.74 16.70
N ILE A 42 11.66 -4.40 16.71
CA ILE A 42 11.15 -3.60 15.59
C ILE A 42 12.01 -3.78 14.33
N ALA A 43 13.34 -3.75 14.47
CA ALA A 43 14.27 -4.07 13.39
C ALA A 43 14.04 -5.49 12.84
N GLY A 44 13.73 -6.45 13.72
CA GLY A 44 13.36 -7.80 13.33
C GLY A 44 12.08 -7.86 12.49
N GLN A 45 11.05 -7.06 12.80
CA GLN A 45 9.84 -6.98 11.96
C GLN A 45 10.16 -6.42 10.56
N ALA A 46 10.97 -5.36 10.47
CA ALA A 46 11.37 -4.78 9.18
C ALA A 46 12.11 -5.81 8.30
N LYS A 47 13.11 -6.49 8.86
CA LYS A 47 13.88 -7.53 8.16
C LYS A 47 13.01 -8.70 7.70
N ARG A 48 12.08 -9.15 8.53
CA ARG A 48 11.14 -10.24 8.18
C ARG A 48 10.22 -9.83 7.03
N GLN A 49 9.69 -8.61 7.04
CA GLN A 49 8.85 -8.11 5.95
C GLN A 49 9.63 -7.99 4.65
N GLN A 50 10.86 -7.45 4.68
CA GLN A 50 11.75 -7.41 3.52
C GLN A 50 12.02 -8.82 2.98
N ALA A 51 12.37 -9.78 3.85
CA ALA A 51 12.64 -11.16 3.45
C ALA A 51 11.40 -11.85 2.84
N ALA A 52 10.21 -11.47 3.30
CA ALA A 52 8.93 -11.91 2.75
C ALA A 52 8.54 -11.19 1.44
N GLY A 53 9.38 -10.27 0.93
CA GLY A 53 9.16 -9.61 -0.36
C GLY A 53 8.49 -8.25 -0.29
N ALA A 54 8.37 -7.64 0.89
CA ALA A 54 7.94 -6.24 0.99
C ALA A 54 8.81 -5.35 0.09
N THR A 55 8.17 -4.36 -0.55
CA THR A 55 8.86 -3.33 -1.33
C THR A 55 9.01 -2.03 -0.54
N HIS A 56 8.12 -1.81 0.43
CA HIS A 56 8.12 -0.70 1.36
C HIS A 56 7.80 -1.21 2.75
N ILE A 57 8.28 -0.52 3.79
CA ILE A 57 7.90 -0.78 5.17
C ILE A 57 7.02 0.36 5.67
N ASP A 58 5.80 0.04 6.09
CA ASP A 58 4.92 1.00 6.74
C ASP A 58 5.42 1.30 8.16
N VAL A 59 5.43 2.58 8.53
CA VAL A 59 5.85 3.08 9.83
C VAL A 59 4.72 3.92 10.41
N ASN A 60 3.88 3.28 11.21
CA ASN A 60 2.76 3.93 11.89
C ASN A 60 3.10 4.17 13.37
N ALA A 61 3.21 5.45 13.74
CA ALA A 61 3.45 5.92 15.12
C ALA A 61 2.17 6.30 15.86
N GLY A 62 1.01 5.87 15.38
CA GLY A 62 -0.31 6.21 15.90
C GLY A 62 -0.50 5.79 17.35
N GLY A 63 -1.18 6.62 18.14
CA GLY A 63 -1.36 6.40 19.57
C GLY A 63 -1.57 7.72 20.30
N ASP A 64 -0.62 8.09 21.16
CA ASP A 64 -0.64 9.34 21.90
C ASP A 64 -0.14 10.51 21.02
N PRO A 65 -0.99 11.51 20.69
CA PRO A 65 -0.59 12.65 19.86
C PRO A 65 0.58 13.46 20.45
N ALA A 66 0.75 13.46 21.77
CA ALA A 66 1.86 14.18 22.43
C ALA A 66 3.22 13.49 22.18
N ARG A 67 3.21 12.21 21.84
CA ARG A 67 4.42 11.40 21.64
C ARG A 67 4.71 11.08 20.18
N GLU A 68 3.71 11.15 19.31
CA GLU A 68 3.76 10.68 17.93
C GLU A 68 5.00 11.19 17.16
N VAL A 69 5.40 12.45 17.32
CA VAL A 69 6.62 12.99 16.67
C VAL A 69 7.90 12.29 17.16
N LYS A 70 8.00 12.03 18.47
CA LYS A 70 9.15 11.34 19.08
C LYS A 70 9.15 9.85 18.72
N ASP A 71 7.98 9.22 18.72
CA ASP A 71 7.84 7.81 18.40
C ASP A 71 8.08 7.56 16.90
N MET A 72 7.62 8.45 16.02
CA MET A 72 7.93 8.43 14.58
C MET A 72 9.42 8.59 14.34
N ALA A 73 10.10 9.52 15.02
CA ALA A 73 11.54 9.71 14.89
C ALA A 73 12.31 8.41 15.24
N TRP A 74 12.02 7.84 16.40
CA TRP A 74 12.68 6.62 16.86
C TRP A 74 12.38 5.41 15.96
N LEU A 75 11.13 5.23 15.56
CA LEU A 75 10.75 4.17 14.63
C LEU A 75 11.48 4.31 13.29
N THR A 76 11.59 5.54 12.77
CA THR A 76 12.28 5.82 11.50
C THR A 76 13.73 5.39 11.58
N GLU A 77 14.46 5.77 12.63
CA GLU A 77 15.87 5.41 12.82
C GLU A 77 16.07 3.89 12.91
N VAL A 78 15.24 3.21 13.70
CA VAL A 78 15.32 1.75 13.89
C VAL A 78 15.02 1.00 12.60
N VAL A 79 13.95 1.39 11.90
CA VAL A 79 13.53 0.71 10.66
C VAL A 79 14.51 1.02 9.53
N ALA A 80 14.91 2.28 9.34
CA ALA A 80 15.86 2.67 8.29
C ALA A 80 17.24 2.02 8.48
N GLY A 81 17.67 1.76 9.72
CA GLY A 81 18.90 1.01 10.01
C GLY A 81 18.79 -0.50 9.80
N ALA A 82 17.59 -1.04 9.65
CA ALA A 82 17.34 -2.48 9.52
C ALA A 82 17.07 -2.95 8.09
N THR A 83 16.71 -2.03 7.19
CA THR A 83 16.36 -2.28 5.78
C THR A 83 16.77 -1.11 4.89
N ASP A 84 17.08 -1.40 3.62
CA ASP A 84 17.30 -0.38 2.58
C ASP A 84 16.02 -0.02 1.81
N LEU A 85 14.89 -0.68 2.10
CA LEU A 85 13.62 -0.40 1.44
C LEU A 85 13.12 1.03 1.75
N PRO A 86 12.45 1.70 0.81
CA PRO A 86 11.73 2.94 1.10
C PRO A 86 10.66 2.74 2.19
N LEU A 87 10.36 3.82 2.92
CA LEU A 87 9.38 3.81 4.01
C LEU A 87 8.05 4.41 3.55
N SER A 88 6.95 3.88 4.10
CA SER A 88 5.62 4.49 4.06
C SER A 88 5.35 5.09 5.44
N PHE A 89 5.42 6.42 5.55
CA PHE A 89 5.17 7.11 6.82
C PHE A 89 3.66 7.24 7.03
N ASP A 90 3.12 6.46 7.98
CA ASP A 90 1.69 6.40 8.27
C ASP A 90 1.35 7.27 9.49
N SER A 91 0.81 8.46 9.22
CA SER A 91 0.41 9.41 10.25
C SER A 91 -0.55 10.47 9.70
N THR A 92 -1.40 10.98 10.60
CA THR A 92 -2.24 12.16 10.34
C THR A 92 -1.59 13.48 10.74
N ASN A 93 -0.45 13.42 11.43
CA ASN A 93 0.23 14.56 12.03
C ASN A 93 1.35 15.07 11.12
N PRO A 94 1.21 16.29 10.54
CA PRO A 94 2.21 16.84 9.63
C PRO A 94 3.60 16.97 10.26
N LYS A 95 3.68 17.20 11.58
CA LYS A 95 4.96 17.32 12.30
C LYS A 95 5.66 15.98 12.43
N ALA A 96 4.91 14.90 12.64
CA ALA A 96 5.47 13.55 12.70
C ALA A 96 5.98 13.12 11.33
N LEU A 97 5.18 13.35 10.27
CA LEU A 97 5.57 13.10 8.89
C LEU A 97 6.84 13.87 8.50
N GLU A 98 6.89 15.19 8.74
CA GLU A 98 8.08 16.01 8.48
C GLU A 98 9.30 15.47 9.24
N LYS A 99 9.11 15.04 10.49
CA LYS A 99 10.21 14.48 11.29
C LYS A 99 10.73 13.17 10.70
N GLY A 100 9.85 12.23 10.33
CA GLY A 100 10.24 10.98 9.67
C GLY A 100 10.99 11.23 8.36
N LEU A 101 10.42 12.08 7.50
CA LEU A 101 11.03 12.46 6.21
C LEU A 101 12.41 13.11 6.37
N SER A 102 12.60 13.93 7.40
CA SER A 102 13.91 14.54 7.67
C SER A 102 15.00 13.54 8.08
N LEU A 103 14.61 12.37 8.61
CA LEU A 103 15.52 11.32 9.06
C LEU A 103 15.78 10.28 7.98
N CYS A 104 14.76 9.96 7.16
CA CYS A 104 14.89 9.02 6.06
C CYS A 104 13.92 9.40 4.93
N ASN A 105 14.47 9.72 3.77
CA ASN A 105 13.73 9.93 2.53
C ASN A 105 14.49 9.30 1.37
N ARG A 106 14.14 8.06 1.05
CA ARG A 106 14.70 7.27 -0.06
C ARG A 106 13.84 7.42 -1.31
N PRO A 107 14.39 7.22 -2.53
CA PRO A 107 13.57 7.09 -3.73
C PRO A 107 12.43 6.09 -3.51
N GLY A 108 11.20 6.51 -3.80
CA GLY A 108 9.99 5.72 -3.54
C GLY A 108 9.39 5.88 -2.14
N THR A 109 9.94 6.69 -1.25
CA THR A 109 9.31 6.97 0.07
C THR A 109 7.90 7.52 -0.11
N ILE A 110 6.95 7.09 0.72
CA ILE A 110 5.52 7.40 0.61
C ILE A 110 5.05 8.11 1.89
N ILE A 111 4.19 9.11 1.74
CA ILE A 111 3.35 9.61 2.84
C ILE A 111 2.02 8.87 2.80
N ASN A 112 1.66 8.21 3.90
CA ASN A 112 0.38 7.56 4.13
C ASN A 112 -0.37 8.36 5.21
N SER A 113 -1.32 9.21 4.90
CA SER A 113 -1.96 9.48 3.61
C SER A 113 -2.50 10.92 3.54
N ILE A 114 -3.05 11.28 2.39
CA ILE A 114 -3.99 12.38 2.22
C ILE A 114 -5.42 11.86 2.06
N THR A 115 -6.38 12.75 2.30
CA THR A 115 -7.80 12.60 1.99
C THR A 115 -8.23 13.79 1.12
N GLY A 116 -9.48 13.81 0.66
CA GLY A 116 -10.11 14.97 0.01
C GLY A 116 -10.50 16.10 0.98
N GLU A 117 -10.30 15.92 2.29
CA GLU A 117 -10.55 16.97 3.30
C GLU A 117 -9.62 18.17 3.06
N LYS A 118 -10.18 19.38 3.09
CA LYS A 118 -9.44 20.60 2.70
C LYS A 118 -8.21 20.84 3.57
N ASP A 119 -8.36 20.67 4.89
CA ASP A 119 -7.27 20.86 5.84
C ASP A 119 -6.17 19.81 5.64
N ARG A 120 -6.55 18.55 5.35
CA ARG A 120 -5.58 17.49 5.10
C ARG A 120 -4.73 17.78 3.86
N LEU A 121 -5.36 18.16 2.75
CA LEU A 121 -4.67 18.54 1.52
C LEU A 121 -3.75 19.76 1.74
N LYS A 122 -4.24 20.78 2.46
CA LYS A 122 -3.52 22.02 2.75
C LYS A 122 -2.21 21.77 3.51
N HIS A 123 -2.20 20.83 4.44
CA HIS A 123 -1.05 20.57 5.29
C HIS A 123 -0.08 19.52 4.75
N ILE A 124 -0.57 18.50 4.02
CA ILE A 124 0.26 17.37 3.61
C ILE A 124 0.82 17.52 2.20
N LEU A 125 0.07 18.06 1.23
CA LEU A 125 0.59 18.23 -0.14
C LEU A 125 1.87 19.09 -0.22
N PRO A 126 2.05 20.16 0.59
CA PRO A 126 3.32 20.86 0.63
C PRO A 126 4.51 19.96 1.03
N LEU A 127 4.30 18.99 1.94
CA LEU A 127 5.33 18.04 2.35
C LEU A 127 5.68 17.09 1.19
N VAL A 128 4.65 16.54 0.53
CA VAL A 128 4.81 15.68 -0.66
C VAL A 128 5.63 16.41 -1.75
N LYS A 129 5.29 17.67 -2.01
CA LYS A 129 6.01 18.49 -3.00
C LYS A 129 7.45 18.78 -2.57
N LYS A 130 7.64 19.24 -1.33
CA LYS A 130 8.96 19.61 -0.77
C LYS A 130 9.94 18.43 -0.79
N HIS A 131 9.48 17.24 -0.41
CA HIS A 131 10.34 16.07 -0.22
C HIS A 131 10.38 15.12 -1.42
N GLY A 132 9.56 15.35 -2.45
CA GLY A 132 9.57 14.50 -3.64
C GLY A 132 8.99 13.09 -3.44
N THR A 133 8.20 12.86 -2.38
CA THR A 133 7.68 11.54 -2.01
C THR A 133 6.46 11.08 -2.83
N GLY A 134 6.18 9.79 -2.83
CA GLY A 134 4.84 9.29 -3.15
C GLY A 134 3.82 9.70 -2.08
N VAL A 135 2.54 9.50 -2.38
CA VAL A 135 1.44 9.74 -1.42
C VAL A 135 0.29 8.77 -1.62
N VAL A 136 -0.19 8.16 -0.54
CA VAL A 136 -1.47 7.43 -0.56
C VAL A 136 -2.61 8.43 -0.46
N ALA A 137 -3.59 8.32 -1.35
CA ALA A 137 -4.76 9.18 -1.45
C ALA A 137 -6.03 8.37 -1.15
N LEU A 138 -6.54 8.51 0.07
CA LEU A 138 -7.77 7.85 0.51
C LEU A 138 -8.99 8.56 -0.09
N THR A 139 -9.91 7.82 -0.71
CA THR A 139 -11.13 8.39 -1.30
C THR A 139 -12.21 8.70 -0.26
N MET A 140 -11.93 9.67 0.60
CA MET A 140 -12.87 10.24 1.57
C MET A 140 -12.68 11.76 1.63
N ASP A 141 -13.68 12.49 2.09
CA ASP A 141 -13.62 13.95 2.27
C ASP A 141 -14.26 14.38 3.61
N ASP A 142 -14.54 15.69 3.75
CA ASP A 142 -15.16 16.27 4.96
C ASP A 142 -16.56 15.69 5.26
N ARG A 143 -17.20 15.01 4.29
CA ARG A 143 -18.49 14.31 4.45
C ARG A 143 -18.31 12.83 4.81
N GLY A 144 -17.06 12.36 4.87
CA GLY A 144 -16.69 10.98 5.17
C GLY A 144 -16.40 10.14 3.94
N MET A 145 -16.45 8.83 4.11
CA MET A 145 -16.20 7.85 3.06
C MET A 145 -17.48 7.59 2.25
N PRO A 146 -17.45 7.65 0.91
CA PRO A 146 -18.61 7.31 0.08
C PRO A 146 -19.07 5.87 0.28
N GLU A 147 -20.38 5.64 0.15
CA GLU A 147 -20.96 4.30 0.20
C GLU A 147 -21.07 3.65 -1.19
N ASP A 148 -21.20 4.45 -2.25
CA ASP A 148 -21.42 4.00 -3.62
C ASP A 148 -20.18 4.11 -4.52
N LEU A 149 -20.32 3.61 -5.74
CA LEU A 149 -19.27 3.65 -6.76
C LEU A 149 -19.04 5.09 -7.25
N GLU A 150 -20.13 5.78 -7.55
CA GLU A 150 -20.14 7.13 -8.13
C GLU A 150 -19.42 8.12 -7.22
N GLY A 151 -19.68 8.08 -5.92
CA GLY A 151 -19.02 8.91 -4.93
C GLY A 151 -17.52 8.63 -4.82
N ARG A 152 -17.09 7.35 -4.88
CA ARG A 152 -15.66 7.00 -4.89
C ARG A 152 -14.95 7.56 -6.11
N VAL A 153 -15.53 7.41 -7.29
CA VAL A 153 -14.96 7.91 -8.54
C VAL A 153 -14.92 9.43 -8.53
N ALA A 154 -15.99 10.10 -8.09
CA ALA A 154 -16.05 11.55 -7.99
C ALA A 154 -14.99 12.12 -7.04
N LEU A 155 -14.79 11.50 -5.87
CA LEU A 155 -13.73 11.89 -4.94
C LEU A 155 -12.33 11.61 -5.49
N THR A 156 -12.14 10.50 -6.19
CA THR A 156 -10.85 10.19 -6.86
C THR A 156 -10.46 11.31 -7.83
N ARG A 157 -11.39 11.72 -8.70
CA ARG A 157 -11.18 12.84 -9.65
C ARG A 157 -10.91 14.16 -8.91
N THR A 158 -11.62 14.41 -7.81
CA THR A 158 -11.44 15.63 -7.00
C THR A 158 -10.04 15.68 -6.38
N ILE A 159 -9.59 14.58 -5.78
CA ILE A 159 -8.26 14.49 -5.17
C ILE A 159 -7.18 14.58 -6.25
N ALA A 160 -7.36 13.89 -7.38
CA ALA A 160 -6.46 13.98 -8.54
C ALA A 160 -6.26 15.43 -9.00
N ALA A 161 -7.36 16.18 -9.14
CA ALA A 161 -7.31 17.60 -9.52
C ALA A 161 -6.58 18.44 -8.48
N ALA A 162 -6.82 18.22 -7.18
CA ALA A 162 -6.14 18.94 -6.10
C ALA A 162 -4.63 18.67 -6.07
N VAL A 163 -4.21 17.42 -6.28
CA VAL A 163 -2.80 17.03 -6.36
C VAL A 163 -2.14 17.69 -7.58
N LYS A 164 -2.76 17.60 -8.77
CA LYS A 164 -2.27 18.25 -10.00
C LYS A 164 -2.16 19.77 -9.83
N ALA A 165 -3.11 20.41 -9.17
CA ALA A 165 -3.08 21.86 -8.90
C ALA A 165 -1.90 22.30 -8.02
N LYS A 166 -1.29 21.39 -7.24
CA LYS A 166 -0.04 21.66 -6.50
C LYS A 166 1.22 21.38 -7.32
N GLY A 167 1.10 20.88 -8.55
CA GLY A 167 2.21 20.51 -9.42
C GLY A 167 2.85 19.19 -9.01
N ILE A 168 2.10 18.27 -8.43
CA ILE A 168 2.53 16.91 -8.12
C ILE A 168 2.00 15.99 -9.22
N GLY A 169 2.88 15.18 -9.80
CA GLY A 169 2.53 14.18 -10.82
C GLY A 169 1.70 13.04 -10.22
N LEU A 170 0.73 12.52 -10.99
CA LEU A 170 -0.10 11.41 -10.53
C LEU A 170 0.64 10.07 -10.49
N ASP A 171 1.76 9.95 -11.19
CA ASP A 171 2.72 8.83 -11.10
C ASP A 171 3.30 8.62 -9.70
N ARG A 172 3.08 9.58 -8.79
CA ARG A 172 3.46 9.50 -7.38
C ARG A 172 2.28 9.26 -6.44
N VAL A 173 1.06 9.12 -6.97
CA VAL A 173 -0.16 8.98 -6.18
C VAL A 173 -0.62 7.52 -6.18
N TYR A 174 -0.89 7.01 -4.99
CA TYR A 174 -1.48 5.69 -4.77
C TYR A 174 -2.93 5.88 -4.30
N PHE A 175 -3.91 5.71 -5.19
CA PHE A 175 -5.31 5.82 -4.81
C PHE A 175 -5.73 4.61 -3.97
N ASP A 176 -6.38 4.87 -2.83
CA ASP A 176 -7.01 3.86 -1.97
C ASP A 176 -8.52 4.12 -1.91
N HIS A 177 -9.31 3.19 -2.45
CA HIS A 177 -10.77 3.27 -2.47
C HIS A 177 -11.46 2.88 -1.14
N LEU A 178 -10.68 2.78 -0.06
CA LEU A 178 -11.08 2.53 1.31
C LEU A 178 -11.88 1.24 1.47
N VAL A 179 -11.16 0.15 1.66
CA VAL A 179 -11.73 -1.16 1.95
C VAL A 179 -12.45 -1.13 3.30
N ARG A 180 -13.75 -1.45 3.28
CA ARG A 180 -14.55 -1.65 4.49
C ARG A 180 -14.64 -3.13 4.87
N PRO A 181 -14.88 -3.45 6.16
CA PRO A 181 -15.13 -4.83 6.58
C PRO A 181 -16.33 -5.42 5.84
N ALA A 182 -16.14 -6.59 5.23
CA ALA A 182 -17.19 -7.32 4.53
C ALA A 182 -18.31 -7.77 5.47
N SER A 183 -18.00 -7.94 6.77
CA SER A 183 -18.93 -8.31 7.83
C SER A 183 -20.03 -7.28 8.05
N THR A 184 -19.75 -5.99 7.84
CA THR A 184 -20.70 -4.89 8.12
C THR A 184 -21.15 -4.15 6.88
N ASN A 185 -20.53 -4.38 5.71
CA ASN A 185 -20.85 -3.69 4.47
C ASN A 185 -20.89 -4.66 3.27
N PRO A 186 -21.95 -5.49 3.13
CA PRO A 186 -22.06 -6.42 2.02
C PRO A 186 -22.13 -5.67 0.67
N GLY A 187 -21.46 -6.20 -0.34
CA GLY A 187 -21.45 -5.61 -1.69
C GLY A 187 -20.39 -4.52 -1.92
N GLN A 188 -19.82 -3.91 -0.87
CA GLN A 188 -18.80 -2.86 -1.02
C GLN A 188 -17.58 -3.30 -1.83
N ALA A 189 -17.17 -4.56 -1.70
CA ALA A 189 -16.07 -5.12 -2.48
C ALA A 189 -16.30 -4.96 -4.00
N ARG A 190 -17.54 -5.06 -4.49
CA ARG A 190 -17.85 -4.88 -5.92
C ARG A 190 -17.67 -3.42 -6.35
N HIS A 191 -18.15 -2.47 -5.54
CA HIS A 191 -17.97 -1.04 -5.81
C HIS A 191 -16.49 -0.66 -5.81
N ILE A 192 -15.70 -1.21 -4.88
CA ILE A 192 -14.25 -0.98 -4.82
C ILE A 192 -13.57 -1.51 -6.09
N LEU A 193 -13.85 -2.75 -6.48
CA LEU A 193 -13.26 -3.35 -7.68
C LEU A 193 -13.61 -2.56 -8.95
N GLU A 194 -14.83 -2.05 -9.05
CA GLU A 194 -15.23 -1.22 -10.19
C GLU A 194 -14.61 0.18 -10.15
N ALA A 195 -14.49 0.79 -8.96
CA ALA A 195 -13.79 2.04 -8.79
C ALA A 195 -12.31 1.93 -9.19
N ILE A 196 -11.65 0.80 -8.89
CA ILE A 196 -10.28 0.50 -9.33
C ILE A 196 -10.20 0.48 -10.86
N ARG A 197 -11.12 -0.21 -11.54
CA ARG A 197 -11.13 -0.28 -13.01
C ARG A 197 -11.29 1.09 -13.65
N ILE A 198 -12.24 1.88 -13.15
CA ILE A 198 -12.48 3.25 -13.62
C ILE A 198 -11.25 4.13 -13.37
N THR A 199 -10.68 4.06 -12.17
CA THR A 199 -9.48 4.84 -11.80
C THR A 199 -8.29 4.48 -12.68
N ARG A 200 -8.06 3.19 -12.95
CA ARG A 200 -6.99 2.73 -13.85
C ARG A 200 -7.20 3.22 -15.29
N ALA A 201 -8.44 3.27 -15.76
CA ALA A 201 -8.76 3.77 -17.10
C ALA A 201 -8.59 5.29 -17.21
N GLU A 202 -8.96 6.05 -16.18
CA GLU A 202 -8.89 7.53 -16.17
C GLU A 202 -7.50 8.08 -15.85
N PHE A 203 -6.75 7.38 -15.00
CA PHE A 203 -5.45 7.79 -14.51
C PHE A 203 -4.44 6.64 -14.67
N PRO A 204 -4.13 6.23 -15.91
CA PRO A 204 -3.21 5.11 -16.16
C PRO A 204 -1.81 5.34 -15.60
N GLU A 205 -1.40 6.61 -15.42
CA GLU A 205 -0.13 6.98 -14.81
C GLU A 205 -0.11 6.79 -13.29
N ALA A 206 -1.28 6.79 -12.62
CA ALA A 206 -1.35 6.70 -11.18
C ALA A 206 -1.18 5.26 -10.68
N HIS A 207 -0.84 5.12 -9.40
CA HIS A 207 -0.87 3.86 -8.69
C HIS A 207 -2.20 3.69 -7.95
N ILE A 208 -2.55 2.45 -7.64
CA ILE A 208 -3.73 2.06 -6.89
C ILE A 208 -3.29 1.03 -5.85
N ALA A 209 -3.29 1.43 -4.58
CA ALA A 209 -2.90 0.59 -3.45
C ALA A 209 -3.91 0.71 -2.31
N LEU A 210 -4.35 -0.42 -1.79
CA LEU A 210 -5.41 -0.48 -0.78
C LEU A 210 -4.95 -1.19 0.49
N GLY A 211 -5.50 -0.77 1.64
CA GLY A 211 -5.44 -1.51 2.90
C GLY A 211 -6.17 -2.87 2.82
N LEU A 212 -5.43 -3.95 2.55
CA LEU A 212 -5.99 -5.28 2.29
C LEU A 212 -6.70 -5.85 3.53
N SER A 213 -6.06 -5.74 4.69
CA SER A 213 -6.50 -6.38 5.94
C SER A 213 -7.86 -5.90 6.46
N ASN A 214 -8.36 -4.76 5.97
CA ASN A 214 -9.64 -4.19 6.39
C ASN A 214 -10.84 -5.03 5.94
N VAL A 215 -10.76 -5.74 4.80
CA VAL A 215 -11.88 -6.52 4.25
C VAL A 215 -12.37 -7.59 5.22
N SER A 216 -11.45 -8.15 6.01
CA SER A 216 -11.69 -9.30 6.87
C SER A 216 -11.87 -8.96 8.35
N TYR A 217 -11.89 -7.67 8.71
CA TYR A 217 -12.00 -7.27 10.10
C TYR A 217 -13.28 -7.83 10.76
N GLY A 218 -13.12 -8.42 11.94
CA GLY A 218 -14.21 -9.05 12.70
C GLY A 218 -14.64 -10.44 12.22
N LEU A 219 -14.03 -11.01 11.17
CA LEU A 219 -14.36 -12.35 10.66
C LEU A 219 -13.34 -13.42 11.11
N PRO A 220 -13.74 -14.70 11.21
CA PRO A 220 -12.79 -15.81 11.39
C PRO A 220 -12.02 -16.08 10.09
N ASN A 221 -10.88 -16.77 10.21
CA ASN A 221 -10.02 -17.16 9.07
C ASN A 221 -9.72 -16.00 8.10
N ARG A 222 -9.33 -14.86 8.65
CA ARG A 222 -9.11 -13.59 7.94
C ARG A 222 -8.16 -13.73 6.75
N ASN A 223 -7.09 -14.51 6.92
CA ASN A 223 -6.09 -14.78 5.88
C ASN A 223 -6.75 -15.31 4.59
N ASN A 224 -7.70 -16.24 4.70
CA ASN A 224 -8.39 -16.77 3.52
C ASN A 224 -9.13 -15.67 2.74
N LEU A 225 -9.85 -14.78 3.44
CA LEU A 225 -10.57 -13.69 2.79
C LEU A 225 -9.62 -12.62 2.25
N ASN A 226 -8.55 -12.28 2.98
CA ASN A 226 -7.53 -11.33 2.51
C ASN A 226 -6.91 -11.80 1.19
N ARG A 227 -6.50 -13.07 1.09
CA ARG A 227 -5.91 -13.63 -0.13
C ARG A 227 -6.90 -13.63 -1.29
N ALA A 228 -8.13 -14.10 -1.08
CA ALA A 228 -9.16 -14.07 -2.11
C ALA A 228 -9.40 -12.65 -2.63
N PHE A 229 -9.47 -11.67 -1.72
CA PHE A 229 -9.65 -10.28 -2.09
C PHE A 229 -8.43 -9.68 -2.81
N LEU A 230 -7.20 -10.02 -2.40
CA LEU A 230 -5.97 -9.59 -3.08
C LEU A 230 -5.97 -10.01 -4.55
N ALA A 231 -6.31 -11.26 -4.85
CA ALA A 231 -6.41 -11.73 -6.24
C ALA A 231 -7.42 -10.92 -7.05
N MET A 232 -8.57 -10.55 -6.44
CA MET A 232 -9.57 -9.69 -7.07
C MET A 232 -9.06 -8.28 -7.30
N LEU A 233 -8.32 -7.69 -6.34
CA LEU A 233 -7.72 -6.35 -6.47
C LEU A 233 -6.74 -6.30 -7.65
N VAL A 234 -5.84 -7.30 -7.75
CA VAL A 234 -4.88 -7.42 -8.86
C VAL A 234 -5.64 -7.54 -10.19
N ALA A 235 -6.68 -8.39 -10.25
CA ALA A 235 -7.50 -8.55 -11.45
C ALA A 235 -8.30 -7.30 -11.84
N ALA A 236 -8.61 -6.41 -10.89
CA ALA A 236 -9.26 -5.13 -11.16
C ALA A 236 -8.28 -4.06 -11.68
N GLY A 237 -6.98 -4.24 -11.51
CA GLY A 237 -5.95 -3.30 -11.95
C GLY A 237 -5.22 -2.55 -10.82
N ALA A 238 -5.33 -3.03 -9.58
CA ALA A 238 -4.49 -2.56 -8.49
C ALA A 238 -3.03 -3.01 -8.72
N ASP A 239 -2.09 -2.10 -8.47
CA ASP A 239 -0.65 -2.31 -8.61
C ASP A 239 0.10 -2.12 -7.27
N GLY A 240 -0.64 -2.01 -6.16
CA GLY A 240 -0.09 -2.11 -4.82
C GLY A 240 -1.10 -2.55 -3.77
N ALA A 241 -0.61 -2.85 -2.57
CA ALA A 241 -1.41 -3.10 -1.39
C ALA A 241 -0.62 -2.84 -0.10
N ILE A 242 -1.33 -2.34 0.91
CA ILE A 242 -0.89 -2.33 2.31
C ILE A 242 -1.37 -3.63 2.93
N MET A 243 -0.43 -4.51 3.28
CA MET A 243 -0.71 -5.91 3.60
C MET A 243 0.38 -6.50 4.50
N ASP A 244 0.09 -7.64 5.15
CA ASP A 244 1.10 -8.42 5.86
C ASP A 244 1.76 -9.42 4.88
N PRO A 245 2.99 -9.16 4.38
CA PRO A 245 3.67 -10.07 3.46
C PRO A 245 4.12 -11.37 4.14
N CYS A 246 4.19 -11.40 5.47
CA CYS A 246 4.57 -12.59 6.23
C CYS A 246 3.37 -13.51 6.51
N GLU A 247 2.15 -13.12 6.09
CA GLU A 247 0.98 -13.98 6.17
C GLU A 247 1.10 -15.15 5.20
N GLU A 248 0.84 -16.37 5.68
CA GLU A 248 1.06 -17.59 4.90
C GLU A 248 0.19 -17.60 3.62
N GLY A 249 0.84 -17.91 2.49
CA GLY A 249 0.20 -17.97 1.18
C GLY A 249 -0.11 -16.61 0.57
N MET A 250 0.16 -15.51 1.26
CA MET A 250 -0.15 -14.15 0.79
C MET A 250 0.65 -13.78 -0.48
N ILE A 251 1.97 -13.94 -0.42
CA ILE A 251 2.85 -13.73 -1.57
C ILE A 251 2.54 -14.73 -2.69
N ASN A 252 2.15 -15.97 -2.33
CA ASN A 252 1.79 -16.99 -3.29
C ASN A 252 0.58 -16.55 -4.11
N THR A 253 -0.47 -16.07 -3.44
CA THR A 253 -1.65 -15.55 -4.11
C THR A 253 -1.34 -14.36 -5.02
N LEU A 254 -0.48 -13.43 -4.59
CA LEU A 254 -0.06 -12.31 -5.42
C LEU A 254 0.66 -12.77 -6.70
N LEU A 255 1.67 -13.63 -6.56
CA LEU A 255 2.45 -14.12 -7.70
C LEU A 255 1.59 -14.96 -8.64
N SER A 256 0.72 -15.83 -8.10
CA SER A 256 -0.23 -16.61 -8.90
C SER A 256 -1.20 -15.72 -9.68
N ALA A 257 -1.76 -14.68 -9.03
CA ALA A 257 -2.69 -13.77 -9.69
C ALA A 257 -2.00 -12.99 -10.82
N ARG A 258 -0.79 -12.48 -10.57
CA ARG A 258 0.02 -11.78 -11.59
C ARG A 258 0.34 -12.69 -12.78
N ALA A 259 0.82 -13.90 -12.53
CA ALA A 259 1.11 -14.87 -13.59
C ALA A 259 -0.14 -15.22 -14.42
N ALA A 260 -1.26 -15.52 -13.76
CA ALA A 260 -2.51 -15.88 -14.43
C ALA A 260 -3.08 -14.73 -15.30
N LEU A 261 -2.84 -13.48 -14.91
CA LEU A 261 -3.29 -12.29 -15.64
C LEU A 261 -2.30 -11.81 -16.71
N GLY A 262 -1.16 -12.50 -16.90
CA GLY A 262 -0.13 -12.08 -17.84
C GLY A 262 0.67 -10.85 -17.39
N LEU A 263 0.67 -10.56 -16.08
CA LEU A 263 1.42 -9.47 -15.44
C LEU A 263 2.82 -9.89 -14.98
N ASP A 264 3.21 -11.13 -15.27
CA ASP A 264 4.55 -11.69 -15.04
C ASP A 264 5.02 -12.27 -16.38
N GLU A 265 5.94 -11.56 -17.04
CA GLU A 265 6.39 -11.91 -18.38
C GLU A 265 7.03 -13.30 -18.39
N PHE A 266 6.47 -14.22 -19.18
CA PHE A 266 6.83 -15.64 -19.20
C PHE A 266 6.76 -16.35 -17.84
N CYS A 267 5.99 -15.82 -16.89
CA CYS A 267 5.87 -16.34 -15.53
C CYS A 267 7.22 -16.42 -14.78
N MET A 268 8.17 -15.53 -15.09
CA MET A 268 9.53 -15.60 -14.56
C MET A 268 9.60 -15.37 -13.05
N GLU A 269 8.84 -14.40 -12.51
CA GLU A 269 8.76 -14.16 -11.06
C GLU A 269 8.16 -15.37 -10.35
N TYR A 270 7.09 -15.95 -10.91
CA TYR A 270 6.44 -17.15 -10.38
C TYR A 270 7.38 -18.35 -10.36
N ILE A 271 8.06 -18.64 -11.47
CA ILE A 271 9.00 -19.78 -11.59
C ILE A 271 10.17 -19.60 -10.62
N ALA A 272 10.72 -18.39 -10.51
CA ALA A 272 11.80 -18.09 -9.56
C ALA A 272 11.34 -18.33 -8.11
N ALA A 273 10.15 -17.84 -7.74
CA ALA A 273 9.62 -18.02 -6.39
C ALA A 273 9.36 -19.50 -6.05
N TYR A 274 8.93 -20.33 -7.01
CA TYR A 274 8.82 -21.78 -6.81
C TYR A 274 10.18 -22.44 -6.58
N ARG A 275 11.21 -22.08 -7.37
CA ARG A 275 12.59 -22.59 -7.19
C ARG A 275 13.18 -22.24 -5.83
N ASP A 276 12.86 -21.06 -5.32
CA ASP A 276 13.25 -20.56 -3.99
C ASP A 276 12.45 -21.20 -2.85
N GLY A 277 11.48 -22.08 -3.13
CA GLY A 277 10.64 -22.72 -2.11
C GLY A 277 9.60 -21.77 -1.47
N LYS A 278 9.30 -20.64 -2.13
CA LYS A 278 8.30 -19.67 -1.65
C LYS A 278 6.87 -20.10 -1.99
N LEU A 279 6.68 -20.84 -3.10
CA LEU A 279 5.37 -21.25 -3.62
C LEU A 279 4.97 -22.69 -3.25
N GLY A 280 5.04 -23.03 -1.96
CA GLY A 280 4.69 -24.37 -1.44
C GLY A 280 5.86 -25.36 -1.51
N GLU A 281 5.60 -26.62 -1.12
CA GLU A 281 6.62 -27.67 -1.12
C GLU A 281 7.04 -28.04 -2.55
N LYS A 282 8.35 -28.22 -2.77
CA LYS A 282 8.85 -28.83 -4.00
C LYS A 282 8.32 -30.26 -4.04
N LYS A 283 7.46 -30.57 -5.01
CA LYS A 283 7.18 -31.96 -5.32
C LYS A 283 8.39 -32.52 -6.04
N ASP A 284 9.00 -33.55 -5.47
CA ASP A 284 9.96 -34.38 -6.18
C ASP A 284 9.22 -35.06 -7.34
N THR A 285 9.38 -34.51 -8.54
CA THR A 285 8.89 -35.10 -9.80
C THR A 285 10.04 -35.23 -10.77
#